data_AF-A0A352TTD0-F1
#
_entry.id   AF-A0A352TTD0-F1
#
_cell.length_a   1.000
_cell.length_b   1.000
_cell.length_c   1.000
_cell.angle_alpha   90.00
_cell.angle_beta   90.00
_cell.angle_gamma   90.00
#
_symmetry.space_group_name_H-M   'P 1'
#
loop_
_entity.id
_entity.type
_entity.pdbx_description
1 polymer ?
#
loop_
_entity_poly.entity_id
_entity_poly.type
_entity_poly.pdbx_seq_one_letter_code
_entity_poly.pdbx_strand_id
1 'polypeptide(L)'
;MFKINDYEIIYLIKDHFHEDAFAFMLKKYEKFIWKNIHALYLDEDNKYDFYQESVIMLYKAIQTFNERYNKTFTRYFELILKRRLYALKKEINGYILKEPAFFYQLESPSTYKEEIHIHFDDIRKQKVYELYFDSHRSIKYISETLQLSKKQVYNTIYLIKQQIKKEIS
;
A
#
# COMPACT_ATOMS: atom_id res chain seq x y z
N MET A 1 -34.25 23.43 -15.35
CA MET A 1 -33.38 22.24 -15.53
C MET A 1 -34.26 21.02 -15.36
N PHE A 2 -34.54 20.27 -16.44
CA PHE A 2 -35.46 19.14 -16.42
C PHE A 2 -34.96 18.06 -15.45
N LYS A 3 -35.78 17.72 -14.45
CA LYS A 3 -35.46 16.71 -13.44
C LYS A 3 -35.90 15.36 -14.00
N ILE A 4 -35.10 14.81 -14.90
CA ILE A 4 -35.36 13.51 -15.52
C ILE A 4 -35.33 12.43 -14.42
N ASN A 5 -36.36 11.58 -14.41
CA ASN A 5 -36.52 10.52 -13.42
C ASN A 5 -35.56 9.34 -13.73
N ASP A 6 -35.14 8.61 -12.70
CA ASP A 6 -34.25 7.44 -12.88
C ASP A 6 -34.83 6.41 -13.85
N TYR A 7 -36.15 6.24 -13.84
CA TYR A 7 -36.85 5.30 -14.73
C TYR A 7 -36.73 5.66 -16.21
N GLU A 8 -36.86 6.95 -16.54
CA GLU A 8 -36.73 7.44 -17.92
C GLU A 8 -35.31 7.22 -18.45
N ILE A 9 -34.30 7.47 -17.61
CA ILE A 9 -32.90 7.30 -17.98
C ILE A 9 -32.54 5.83 -18.12
N ILE A 10 -33.05 4.97 -17.24
CA ILE A 10 -32.87 3.52 -17.34
C ILE A 10 -33.46 3.00 -18.64
N TYR A 11 -34.64 3.47 -19.04
CA TYR A 11 -35.26 3.08 -20.31
C TYR A 11 -34.39 3.50 -21.50
N LEU A 12 -33.92 4.75 -21.52
CA LEU A 12 -33.01 5.27 -22.56
C LEU A 12 -31.70 4.48 -22.67
N ILE A 13 -31.10 4.11 -21.53
CA ILE A 13 -29.84 3.34 -21.53
C ILE A 13 -30.06 1.92 -22.06
N LYS A 14 -31.19 1.29 -21.72
CA LYS A 14 -31.51 -0.08 -22.17
C LYS A 14 -31.78 -0.16 -23.67
N ASP A 15 -32.49 0.82 -24.23
CA ASP A 15 -32.99 0.75 -25.60
C ASP A 15 -32.01 1.31 -26.65
N HIS A 16 -31.15 2.26 -26.27
CA HIS A 16 -30.37 3.04 -27.24
C HIS A 16 -28.86 3.10 -26.95
N PHE A 17 -28.34 2.43 -25.92
CA PHE A 17 -26.91 2.42 -25.57
C PHE A 17 -26.27 3.83 -25.55
N HIS A 18 -27.01 4.83 -25.07
CA HIS A 18 -26.46 6.20 -24.97
C HIS A 18 -25.43 6.28 -23.84
N GLU A 19 -24.15 6.33 -24.19
CA GLU A 19 -23.03 6.51 -23.25
C GLU A 19 -23.23 7.76 -22.37
N ASP A 20 -23.75 8.85 -22.95
CA ASP A 20 -24.06 10.10 -22.24
C ASP A 20 -25.10 9.92 -21.13
N ALA A 21 -26.07 9.04 -21.34
CA ALA A 21 -27.10 8.74 -20.35
C ALA A 21 -26.53 7.95 -19.16
N PHE A 22 -25.59 7.04 -19.43
CA PHE A 22 -24.86 6.35 -18.36
C PHE A 22 -23.97 7.30 -17.57
N ALA A 23 -23.23 8.19 -18.25
CA ALA A 23 -22.41 9.21 -17.59
C ALA A 23 -23.25 10.11 -16.67
N PHE A 24 -24.46 10.48 -17.09
CA PHE A 24 -25.41 11.21 -16.26
C PHE A 24 -25.83 10.41 -15.00
N MET A 25 -26.17 9.14 -15.15
CA MET A 25 -26.48 8.25 -14.01
C MET A 25 -25.31 8.10 -13.05
N LEU A 26 -24.10 7.90 -13.60
CA LEU A 26 -22.89 7.78 -12.80
C LEU A 26 -22.67 9.04 -11.95
N LYS A 27 -22.73 10.22 -12.56
CA LYS A 27 -22.61 11.51 -11.85
C LYS A 27 -23.67 11.68 -10.76
N LYS A 28 -24.90 11.21 -11.00
CA LYS A 28 -25.99 11.27 -10.01
C LYS A 28 -25.73 10.35 -8.81
N TYR A 29 -25.17 9.17 -9.04
CA TYR A 29 -24.96 8.13 -8.03
C TYR A 29 -23.55 8.13 -7.41
N GLU A 30 -22.62 8.92 -7.93
CA GLU A 30 -21.22 8.99 -7.49
C GLU A 30 -21.08 9.22 -5.98
N LYS A 31 -21.72 10.26 -5.44
CA LYS A 31 -21.69 10.55 -3.98
C LYS A 31 -22.27 9.40 -3.15
N PHE A 32 -23.27 8.71 -3.69
CA PHE A 32 -23.89 7.57 -3.03
C PHE A 32 -22.95 6.36 -3.00
N ILE A 33 -22.23 6.10 -4.09
CA ILE A 33 -21.20 5.07 -4.18
C ILE A 33 -20.09 5.35 -3.17
N TRP A 34 -19.50 6.55 -3.20
CA TRP A 34 -18.42 6.93 -2.29
C TRP A 34 -18.82 6.83 -0.82
N LYS A 35 -20.04 7.23 -0.46
CA LYS A 35 -20.58 7.05 0.89
C LYS A 35 -20.55 5.58 1.34
N ASN A 36 -20.89 4.64 0.47
CA ASN A 36 -20.88 3.21 0.80
C ASN A 36 -19.45 2.65 0.88
N ILE A 37 -18.53 3.11 0.03
CA ILE A 37 -17.11 2.71 0.06
C ILE A 37 -16.43 3.21 1.33
N HIS A 38 -16.61 4.49 1.68
CA HIS A 38 -16.00 5.07 2.88
C HIS A 38 -16.48 4.41 4.18
N ALA A 39 -17.71 3.89 4.21
CA ALA A 39 -18.23 3.14 5.35
C ALA A 39 -17.49 1.81 5.61
N LEU A 40 -16.64 1.36 4.69
CA LEU A 40 -15.88 0.12 4.82
C LEU A 40 -14.50 0.31 5.44
N TYR A 41 -14.04 1.55 5.64
CA TYR A 41 -12.73 1.89 6.23
C TYR A 41 -11.56 1.20 5.51
N LEU A 42 -11.51 1.35 4.17
CA LEU A 42 -10.46 0.78 3.32
C LEU A 42 -9.28 1.76 3.19
N ASP A 43 -8.09 1.23 2.88
CA ASP A 43 -6.93 2.00 2.45
C ASP A 43 -7.18 2.70 1.11
N GLU A 44 -6.50 3.82 0.83
CA GLU A 44 -6.74 4.64 -0.36
C GLU A 44 -6.60 3.85 -1.67
N ASP A 45 -5.61 2.97 -1.77
CA ASP A 45 -5.37 2.16 -2.97
C ASP A 45 -6.58 1.24 -3.27
N ASN A 46 -7.14 0.61 -2.24
CA ASN A 46 -8.30 -0.27 -2.36
C ASN A 46 -9.60 0.49 -2.69
N LYS A 47 -9.68 1.79 -2.36
CA LYS A 47 -10.90 2.57 -2.61
C LYS A 47 -11.17 2.77 -4.10
N TYR A 48 -10.12 2.93 -4.91
CA TYR A 48 -10.27 3.11 -6.36
C TYR A 48 -10.80 1.84 -7.04
N ASP A 49 -10.33 0.66 -6.63
CA ASP A 49 -10.83 -0.62 -7.14
C ASP A 49 -12.29 -0.85 -6.76
N PHE A 50 -12.65 -0.54 -5.52
CA PHE A 50 -14.04 -0.62 -5.05
C PHE A 50 -14.94 0.37 -5.79
N TYR A 51 -14.41 1.55 -6.13
CA TYR A 51 -15.13 2.52 -6.94
C TYR A 51 -15.39 1.98 -8.34
N GLN A 52 -14.37 1.46 -9.03
CA GLN A 52 -14.53 0.86 -10.36
C GLN A 52 -15.56 -0.27 -10.37
N GLU A 53 -15.50 -1.17 -9.38
CA GLU A 53 -16.49 -2.24 -9.24
C GLU A 53 -17.90 -1.73 -8.96
N SER A 54 -18.02 -0.63 -8.21
CA SER A 54 -19.31 0.03 -7.98
C SER A 54 -19.90 0.63 -9.25
N VAL A 55 -19.06 1.17 -10.15
CA VAL A 55 -19.48 1.66 -11.47
C VAL A 55 -20.00 0.50 -12.33
N ILE A 56 -19.30 -0.63 -12.34
CA ILE A 56 -19.75 -1.85 -13.02
C ILE A 56 -21.08 -2.34 -12.45
N MET A 57 -21.25 -2.30 -11.12
CA MET A 57 -22.52 -2.64 -10.48
C MET A 57 -23.64 -1.68 -10.86
N LEU A 58 -23.37 -0.38 -11.01
CA LEU A 58 -24.38 0.58 -11.45
C LEU A 58 -24.85 0.27 -12.86
N TYR A 59 -23.92 -0.01 -13.78
CA TYR A 59 -24.26 -0.43 -15.14
C TYR A 59 -25.11 -1.70 -15.15
N LYS A 60 -24.68 -2.74 -14.42
CA LYS A 60 -25.47 -3.98 -14.29
C LYS A 60 -26.84 -3.71 -13.67
N ALA A 61 -26.93 -2.89 -12.63
CA ALA A 61 -28.19 -2.53 -12.00
C ALA A 61 -29.17 -1.91 -13.00
N ILE A 62 -28.69 -1.00 -13.84
CA ILE A 62 -29.51 -0.36 -14.88
C ILE A 62 -30.06 -1.43 -15.82
N GLN A 63 -29.23 -2.36 -16.30
CA GLN A 63 -29.64 -3.43 -17.21
C GLN A 63 -30.66 -4.39 -16.58
N THR A 64 -30.47 -4.77 -15.32
CA THR A 64 -31.25 -5.82 -14.65
C THR A 64 -32.42 -5.31 -13.83
N PHE A 65 -32.54 -3.99 -13.61
CA PHE A 65 -33.64 -3.43 -12.82
C PHE A 65 -35.00 -3.72 -13.47
N ASN A 66 -35.94 -4.17 -12.65
CA ASN A 66 -37.30 -4.49 -13.04
C ASN A 66 -38.27 -3.86 -12.03
N GLU A 67 -39.06 -2.92 -12.51
CA GLU A 67 -40.01 -2.13 -11.72
C GLU A 67 -41.20 -2.94 -11.17
N ARG A 68 -41.48 -4.13 -11.73
CA ARG A 68 -42.55 -5.03 -11.26
C ARG A 68 -42.37 -5.47 -9.81
N TYR A 69 -41.15 -5.40 -9.28
CA TYR A 69 -40.84 -5.76 -7.89
C TYR A 69 -41.16 -4.66 -6.87
N ASN A 70 -41.80 -3.56 -7.26
CA ASN A 70 -42.24 -2.45 -6.39
C ASN A 70 -41.12 -1.90 -5.47
N LYS A 71 -39.91 -1.80 -6.01
CA LYS A 71 -38.75 -1.16 -5.35
C LYS A 71 -38.24 -0.02 -6.20
N THR A 72 -37.79 1.06 -5.57
CA THR A 72 -37.10 2.12 -6.30
C THR A 72 -35.76 1.62 -6.82
N PHE A 73 -35.32 2.15 -7.95
CA PHE A 73 -34.01 1.81 -8.52
C PHE A 73 -32.88 2.03 -7.52
N THR A 74 -32.88 3.16 -6.80
CA THR A 74 -31.89 3.45 -5.74
C THR A 74 -31.81 2.33 -4.70
N ARG A 75 -32.95 1.79 -4.27
CA ARG A 75 -32.98 0.73 -3.24
C ARG A 75 -32.52 -0.62 -3.77
N TYR A 76 -32.84 -0.91 -5.02
CA TYR A 76 -32.30 -2.07 -5.71
C TYR A 76 -30.79 -1.98 -5.87
N PHE A 77 -30.29 -0.85 -6.39
CA PHE A 77 -28.87 -0.60 -6.59
C PHE A 77 -28.09 -0.67 -5.27
N GLU A 78 -28.57 -0.02 -4.21
CA GLU A 78 -27.95 -0.07 -2.88
C GLU A 78 -27.77 -1.50 -2.37
N LEU A 79 -28.79 -2.34 -2.55
CA LEU A 79 -28.76 -3.72 -2.07
C LEU A 79 -27.65 -4.51 -2.77
N ILE A 80 -27.58 -4.45 -4.10
CA ILE A 80 -26.59 -5.22 -4.85
C ILE A 80 -25.19 -4.63 -4.69
N LEU A 81 -25.07 -3.30 -4.58
CA LEU A 81 -23.82 -2.60 -4.31
C LEU A 81 -23.22 -3.06 -2.98
N LYS A 82 -23.98 -2.99 -1.88
CA LYS A 82 -23.50 -3.42 -0.56
C LYS A 82 -23.05 -4.88 -0.57
N ARG A 83 -23.82 -5.77 -1.20
CA ARG A 83 -23.45 -7.19 -1.34
C ARG A 83 -22.10 -7.36 -2.05
N ARG A 84 -21.90 -6.67 -3.17
CA ARG A 84 -20.62 -6.72 -3.92
C ARG A 84 -19.47 -6.18 -3.08
N LEU A 85 -19.65 -5.03 -2.43
CA LEU A 85 -18.58 -4.42 -1.62
C LEU A 85 -18.21 -5.28 -0.40
N TYR A 86 -19.18 -5.90 0.27
CA TYR A 86 -18.88 -6.84 1.37
C TYR A 86 -18.16 -8.10 0.88
N ALA A 87 -18.50 -8.61 -0.30
CA ALA A 87 -17.80 -9.75 -0.90
C ALA A 87 -16.34 -9.39 -1.20
N LEU A 88 -16.10 -8.25 -1.87
CA LEU A 88 -14.75 -7.74 -2.16
C LEU A 88 -13.94 -7.51 -0.88
N LYS A 89 -14.55 -6.90 0.15
CA LYS A 89 -13.88 -6.69 1.44
C LYS A 89 -13.50 -8.01 2.10
N LYS A 90 -14.34 -9.03 1.99
CA LYS A 90 -14.06 -10.37 2.51
C LYS A 90 -12.91 -11.03 1.76
N GLU A 91 -12.82 -10.85 0.44
CA GLU A 91 -11.71 -11.34 -0.37
C GLU A 91 -10.39 -10.73 0.10
N ILE A 92 -10.30 -9.39 0.24
CA ILE A 92 -9.12 -8.69 0.78
C ILE A 92 -8.70 -9.25 2.15
N ASN A 93 -9.63 -9.36 3.09
CA ASN A 93 -9.33 -9.88 4.42
C ASN A 93 -8.99 -11.39 4.41
N GLY A 94 -9.39 -12.12 3.37
CA GLY A 94 -9.08 -13.52 3.15
C GLY A 94 -7.65 -13.74 2.63
N TYR A 95 -7.00 -12.70 2.08
CA TYR A 95 -5.58 -12.69 1.72
C TYR A 95 -4.67 -12.35 2.91
N ILE A 96 -5.02 -12.78 4.13
CA ILE A 96 -3.96 -13.22 5.01
C ILE A 96 -3.38 -14.43 4.31
N LEU A 97 -2.29 -14.25 3.56
CA LEU A 97 -1.42 -15.34 3.15
C LEU A 97 -1.13 -16.11 4.43
N LYS A 98 -1.87 -17.20 4.67
CA LYS A 98 -1.34 -18.29 5.45
C LYS A 98 -0.20 -18.76 4.59
N GLU A 99 0.98 -18.18 4.80
CA GLU A 99 2.21 -18.68 4.19
C GLU A 99 2.12 -20.20 4.32
N PRO A 100 2.04 -20.94 3.20
CA PRO A 100 1.95 -22.38 3.30
C PRO A 100 3.09 -22.82 4.21
N ALA A 101 2.82 -23.70 5.17
CA ALA A 101 3.83 -24.17 6.14
C ALA A 101 5.17 -24.57 5.48
N PHE A 102 5.12 -24.90 4.19
CA PHE A 102 6.26 -25.04 3.29
C PHE A 102 7.27 -23.88 3.32
N PHE A 103 6.85 -22.60 3.35
CA PHE A 103 7.79 -21.47 3.41
C PHE A 103 8.55 -21.38 4.73
N TYR A 104 7.98 -21.88 5.84
CA TYR A 104 8.69 -22.01 7.11
C TYR A 104 9.66 -23.20 7.14
N GLN A 105 9.53 -24.15 6.21
CA GLN A 105 10.36 -25.35 6.09
C GLN A 105 11.45 -25.19 5.04
N LEU A 106 11.31 -24.26 4.10
CA LEU A 106 12.41 -23.80 3.28
C LEU A 106 13.36 -23.05 4.18
N GLU A 107 14.61 -23.53 4.29
CA GLU A 107 15.69 -22.67 4.75
C GLU A 107 15.66 -21.43 3.85
N SER A 108 15.46 -20.26 4.44
CA SER A 108 15.66 -18.99 3.76
C SER A 108 16.95 -19.09 2.97
N PRO A 109 17.02 -18.63 1.70
CA PRO A 109 18.28 -18.56 0.99
C PRO A 109 19.29 -17.95 1.94
N SER A 110 20.30 -18.72 2.33
CA SER A 110 21.29 -18.24 3.27
C SER A 110 21.99 -17.09 2.57
N THR A 111 21.61 -15.86 2.92
CA THR A 111 22.43 -14.71 2.60
C THR A 111 23.72 -14.94 3.36
N TYR A 112 24.73 -15.48 2.68
CA TYR A 112 26.08 -15.56 3.21
C TYR A 112 26.53 -14.12 3.45
N LYS A 113 26.28 -13.61 4.65
CA LYS A 113 26.89 -12.40 5.13
C LYS A 113 28.31 -12.79 5.48
N GLU A 114 29.22 -12.64 4.53
CA GLU A 114 30.63 -12.64 4.87
C GLU A 114 30.88 -11.45 5.80
N GLU A 115 31.18 -11.73 7.06
CA GLU A 115 31.64 -10.71 8.00
C GLU A 115 33.06 -10.33 7.60
N ILE A 116 33.19 -9.28 6.79
CA ILE A 116 34.47 -8.70 6.42
C ILE A 116 35.05 -8.04 7.68
N HIS A 117 35.95 -8.75 8.35
CA HIS A 117 36.72 -8.21 9.46
C HIS A 117 37.90 -7.43 8.88
N ILE A 118 37.82 -6.10 8.94
CA ILE A 118 38.86 -5.22 8.42
C ILE A 118 39.86 -4.93 9.54
N HIS A 119 41.09 -5.42 9.38
CA HIS A 119 42.16 -5.17 10.33
C HIS A 119 43.03 -4.00 9.84
N PHE A 120 43.25 -3.02 10.72
CA PHE A 120 44.13 -1.88 10.44
C PHE A 120 45.48 -2.07 11.15
N ASP A 121 46.59 -1.87 10.43
CA ASP A 121 47.93 -1.90 11.03
C ASP A 121 48.13 -0.82 12.11
N ASP A 122 47.39 0.29 12.01
CA ASP A 122 47.42 1.36 13.00
C ASP A 122 46.49 1.02 14.17
N ILE A 123 47.09 0.73 15.33
CA ILE A 123 46.40 0.43 16.60
C ILE A 123 45.32 1.47 16.93
N ARG A 124 45.54 2.75 16.60
CA ARG A 124 44.57 3.81 16.85
C ARG A 124 43.37 3.69 15.93
N LYS A 125 43.60 3.39 14.65
CA LYS A 125 42.51 3.14 13.68
C LYS A 125 41.73 1.90 14.07
N GLN A 126 42.41 0.83 14.45
CA GLN A 126 41.80 -0.43 14.88
C GLN A 126 40.86 -0.20 16.08
N LYS A 127 41.32 0.50 17.13
CA LYS A 127 40.47 0.81 18.29
C LYS A 127 39.30 1.74 17.96
N VAL A 128 39.50 2.72 17.08
CA VAL A 128 38.39 3.59 16.62
C VAL A 128 37.39 2.77 15.80
N TYR A 129 37.86 1.83 14.98
CA TYR A 129 37.00 0.94 14.21
C TYR A 129 36.13 0.08 15.13
N GLU A 130 36.73 -0.63 16.07
CA GLU A 130 36.06 -1.49 17.04
C GLU A 130 35.02 -0.72 17.89
N LEU A 131 35.37 0.49 18.35
CA LEU A 131 34.46 1.27 19.18
C LEU A 131 33.32 1.91 18.38
N TYR A 132 33.57 2.38 17.15
CA TYR A 132 32.59 3.12 16.36
C TYR A 132 31.71 2.21 15.49
N PHE A 133 32.30 1.25 14.78
CA PHE A 133 31.61 0.40 13.82
C PHE A 133 31.08 -0.89 14.46
N ASP A 134 31.89 -1.56 15.30
CA ASP A 134 31.44 -2.82 15.92
C ASP A 134 30.57 -2.55 17.16
N SER A 135 31.07 -1.70 18.07
CA SER A 135 30.42 -1.43 19.37
C SER A 135 29.44 -0.25 19.36
N HIS A 136 29.27 0.45 18.22
CA HIS A 136 28.32 1.55 18.02
C HIS A 136 28.41 2.66 19.10
N ARG A 137 29.61 2.93 19.62
CA ARG A 137 29.82 3.92 20.67
C ARG A 137 29.79 5.34 20.12
N SER A 138 29.34 6.27 20.96
CA SER A 138 29.30 7.68 20.60
C SER A 138 30.70 8.28 20.44
N ILE A 139 30.83 9.29 19.58
CA ILE A 139 32.09 10.00 19.35
C ILE A 139 32.64 10.63 20.65
N LYS A 140 31.74 11.07 21.55
CA LYS A 140 32.11 11.56 22.87
C LYS A 140 32.80 10.46 23.70
N TYR A 141 32.19 9.27 23.74
CA TYR A 141 32.75 8.13 24.45
C TYR A 141 34.12 7.70 23.89
N ILE A 142 34.27 7.69 22.56
CA ILE A 142 35.53 7.34 21.89
C ILE A 142 36.62 8.38 22.19
N SER A 143 36.25 9.66 22.14
CA SER A 143 37.13 10.79 22.46
C SER A 143 37.66 10.71 23.89
N GLU A 144 36.79 10.40 24.86
CA GLU A 144 37.14 10.22 26.27
C GLU A 144 37.98 8.96 26.50
N THR A 145 37.61 7.84 25.89
CA THR A 145 38.28 6.53 26.09
C THR A 145 39.67 6.49 25.48
N LEU A 146 39.85 7.06 24.28
CA LEU A 146 41.14 7.06 23.57
C LEU A 146 41.97 8.31 23.83
N GLN A 147 41.49 9.23 24.67
CA GLN A 147 42.12 10.54 24.95
C GLN A 147 42.41 11.33 23.67
N LEU A 148 41.49 11.28 22.71
CA LEU A 148 41.57 11.98 21.44
C LEU A 148 40.62 13.19 21.43
N SER A 149 40.97 14.24 20.71
CA SER A 149 40.00 15.30 20.41
C SER A 149 38.89 14.77 19.49
N LYS A 150 37.67 15.30 19.62
CA LYS A 150 36.56 14.95 18.73
C LYS A 150 36.93 15.08 17.25
N LYS A 151 37.70 16.11 16.89
CA LYS A 151 38.20 16.33 15.51
C LYS A 151 39.08 15.19 15.03
N GLN A 152 39.98 14.69 15.88
CA GLN A 152 40.82 13.53 15.54
C GLN A 152 39.97 12.28 15.33
N VAL A 153 38.96 12.04 16.17
CA VAL A 153 38.04 10.90 16.00
C VAL A 153 37.29 10.98 14.65
N TYR A 154 36.75 12.15 14.29
CA TYR A 154 36.10 12.35 13.00
C TYR A 154 37.05 12.08 11.81
N ASN A 155 38.27 12.61 11.87
CA ASN A 155 39.26 12.39 10.81
C ASN A 155 39.62 10.91 10.68
N THR A 156 39.79 10.21 11.80
CA THR A 156 40.09 8.77 11.80
C THR A 156 38.94 7.95 11.21
N ILE A 157 37.69 8.24 11.59
CA ILE A 157 36.51 7.58 11.00
C ILE A 157 36.44 7.83 9.49
N TYR A 158 36.73 9.05 9.05
CA TYR A 158 36.78 9.37 7.62
C TYR A 158 37.83 8.54 6.87
N LEU A 159 39.05 8.44 7.41
CA LEU A 159 40.13 7.64 6.81
C LEU A 159 39.76 6.16 6.75
N ILE A 160 39.16 5.63 7.81
CA ILE A 160 38.67 4.25 7.86
C ILE A 160 37.64 4.03 6.75
N LYS A 161 36.61 4.87 6.63
CA LYS A 161 35.59 4.74 5.57
C LYS A 161 36.18 4.75 4.16
N GLN A 162 37.19 5.59 3.91
CA GLN A 162 37.87 5.64 2.61
C GLN A 162 38.65 4.36 2.31
N GLN A 163 39.26 3.75 3.33
CA GLN A 163 39.99 2.51 3.19
C GLN A 163 39.05 1.32 2.96
N ILE A 164 37.96 1.21 3.72
CA ILE A 164 36.90 0.21 3.53
C ILE A 164 36.34 0.28 2.10
N LYS A 165 36.08 1.49 1.60
CA LYS A 165 35.58 1.68 0.23
C LYS A 165 36.56 1.18 -0.83
N LYS A 166 37.87 1.24 -0.59
CA LYS A 166 38.90 0.72 -1.51
C LYS A 166 39.00 -0.80 -1.47
N GLU A 167 38.72 -1.42 -0.33
CA GLU A 167 38.81 -2.88 -0.18
C GLU A 167 37.56 -3.62 -0.69
N ILE A 168 36.41 -2.94 -0.73
CA ILE A 168 35.13 -3.51 -1.20
C ILE A 168 34.85 -3.22 -2.69
N SER A 169 35.62 -2.33 -3.33
CA SER A 169 35.43 -1.91 -4.72
C SER A 169 36.34 -2.64 -5.69
#